data_AF-A0A0F9P0A1-F1
#
_entry.id   AF-A0A0F9P0A1-F1
#
_cell.length_a   1.000
_cell.length_b   1.000
_cell.length_c   1.000
_cell.angle_alpha   90.00
_cell.angle_beta   90.00
_cell.angle_gamma   90.00
#
_symmetry.space_group_name_H-M   'P 1'
#
loop_
_entity.id
_entity.type
_entity.pdbx_description
1 polymer ?
#
loop_
_entity_poly.entity_id
_entity_poly.type
_entity_poly.pdbx_seq_one_letter_code
_entity_poly.pdbx_strand_id
1 'polypeptide(L)' 'IIIIAERKNISLPDGLIEKIIEFCKDYSEIKTSCQRDVEKGKKNEGDLFGGAIIRLGKELGVPTPTTASIYNILNNK' A
#
# COMPACT_ATOMS: atom_id res chain seq x y z
N ILE A 1 0.89 6.23 -5.60
CA ILE A 1 0.53 4.99 -6.36
C ILE A 1 0.01 5.35 -7.74
N ILE A 2 -1.01 6.21 -7.86
CA ILE A 2 -1.53 6.65 -9.18
C ILE A 2 -0.40 7.17 -10.10
N ILE A 3 0.42 8.11 -9.61
CA ILE A 3 1.58 8.64 -10.36
C ILE A 3 2.58 7.53 -10.76
N ILE A 4 2.75 6.49 -9.93
CA ILE A 4 3.61 5.34 -10.25
C ILE A 4 3.00 4.54 -11.41
N ALA A 5 1.69 4.30 -11.39
CA ALA A 5 0.98 3.61 -12.46
C ALA A 5 1.04 4.40 -13.78
N GLU A 6 0.78 5.71 -13.72
CA GLU A 6 0.91 6.62 -14.87
C GLU A 6 2.32 6.58 -15.49
N ARG A 7 3.37 6.70 -14.66
CA ARG A 7 4.76 6.62 -15.15
C ARG A 7 5.14 5.25 -15.70
N LYS A 8 4.41 4.20 -15.33
CA LYS A 8 4.56 2.85 -15.90
C LYS A 8 3.62 2.58 -17.07
N ASN A 9 2.88 3.57 -17.55
CA ASN A 9 1.86 3.42 -18.61
C ASN A 9 0.80 2.36 -18.26
N ILE A 10 0.44 2.24 -16.98
CA ILE A 10 -0.63 1.37 -16.49
C ILE A 10 -1.90 2.20 -16.39
N SER A 11 -2.88 1.89 -17.24
CA SER A 11 -4.19 2.52 -17.18
C SER A 11 -4.95 2.07 -15.92
N LEU A 12 -5.47 3.04 -15.17
CA LEU A 12 -6.32 2.80 -14.01
C LEU A 12 -7.73 3.32 -14.29
N PRO A 13 -8.78 2.66 -13.79
CA PRO A 13 -10.15 3.12 -14.01
C PRO A 13 -10.41 4.51 -13.42
N ASP A 14 -11.28 5.28 -14.07
CA ASP A 14 -11.78 6.53 -13.52
C ASP A 14 -12.57 6.30 -12.22
N GLY A 15 -12.42 7.23 -11.29
CA GLY A 15 -13.07 7.17 -9.97
C GLY A 15 -12.54 6.04 -9.07
N LEU A 16 -11.35 5.49 -9.35
CA LEU A 16 -10.78 4.38 -8.59
C LEU A 16 -10.61 4.72 -7.10
N ILE A 17 -10.16 5.93 -6.78
CA ILE A 17 -9.89 6.34 -5.39
C ILE A 17 -11.20 6.35 -4.61
N GLU A 18 -12.25 6.96 -5.15
CA GLU A 18 -13.56 7.07 -4.54
C GLU A 18 -14.17 5.69 -4.30
N LYS A 19 -14.11 4.81 -5.30
CA LYS A 19 -14.59 3.42 -5.20
C LYS A 19 -13.83 2.63 -4.14
N ILE A 20 -12.50 2.78 -4.04
CA ILE A 20 -11.72 2.10 -3.00
C ILE A 20 -12.11 2.62 -1.61
N ILE A 21 -12.28 3.93 -1.45
CA ILE A 21 -12.68 4.52 -0.17
C ILE A 21 -14.08 4.03 0.24
N GLU A 22 -15.03 3.99 -0.69
CA GLU A 22 -16.38 3.47 -0.45
C GLU A 22 -16.34 1.99 -0.06
N PHE A 23 -15.63 1.17 -0.83
CA PHE A 23 -15.40 -0.24 -0.50
C PHE A 23 -14.81 -0.41 0.90
N CYS A 24 -13.80 0.38 1.27
CA CYS A 24 -13.19 0.28 2.60
C CYS A 24 -14.13 0.65 3.75
N LYS A 25 -15.16 1.48 3.53
CA LYS A 25 -16.16 1.81 4.56
C LYS A 25 -17.03 0.59 4.88
N ASP A 26 -17.48 -0.12 3.85
CA ASP A 26 -18.35 -1.30 3.98
C ASP A 26 -17.66 -2.46 4.69
N TYR A 27 -16.33 -2.52 4.63
CA TYR A 27 -15.51 -3.58 5.22
C TYR A 27 -14.63 -3.11 6.39
N SER A 28 -15.03 -2.03 7.07
CA SER A 28 -14.27 -1.43 8.18
C SER A 28 -13.95 -2.39 9.33
N GLU A 29 -14.81 -3.38 9.58
CA GLU A 29 -14.63 -4.38 10.65
C GLU A 29 -13.78 -5.60 10.21
N ILE A 30 -13.40 -5.68 8.93
CA ILE A 30 -12.66 -6.84 8.40
C ILE A 30 -11.15 -6.62 8.52
N LYS A 31 -10.48 -7.57 9.18
CA LYS A 31 -9.00 -7.62 9.22
C LYS A 31 -8.43 -8.29 7.97
N THR A 32 -7.47 -7.63 7.32
CA THR A 32 -6.71 -8.21 6.20
C THR A 32 -5.81 -9.37 6.66
N SER A 33 -5.34 -10.20 5.71
CA SER A 33 -4.31 -11.22 6.01
C SER A 33 -3.08 -10.59 6.64
N CYS A 34 -2.56 -9.54 5.99
CA CYS A 34 -1.39 -8.79 6.45
C CYS A 34 -1.57 -8.26 7.89
N GLN A 35 -2.72 -7.67 8.21
CA GLN A 35 -2.99 -7.21 9.58
C GLN A 35 -2.94 -8.36 10.59
N ARG A 36 -3.57 -9.50 10.30
CA ARG A 36 -3.56 -10.66 11.20
C ARG A 36 -2.15 -11.22 11.40
N ASP A 37 -1.31 -11.20 10.37
CA ASP A 37 0.08 -11.66 10.48
C ASP A 37 0.92 -10.70 11.32
N VAL A 38 0.74 -9.39 11.14
CA VAL A 38 1.37 -8.35 11.98
C VAL A 38 0.95 -8.51 13.45
N GLU A 39 -0.34 -8.72 13.73
CA GLU A 39 -0.84 -8.92 15.10
C GLU A 39 -0.28 -10.19 15.74
N LYS A 40 0.01 -11.23 14.95
CA LYS A 40 0.59 -12.51 15.42
C LYS A 40 2.12 -12.51 15.48
N GLY A 41 2.78 -11.40 15.15
CA GLY A 41 4.24 -11.34 15.07
C GLY A 41 4.84 -12.29 14.03
N LYS A 42 4.05 -12.67 13.00
CA LYS A 42 4.51 -13.54 11.92
C LYS A 42 5.14 -12.73 10.80
N LYS A 43 5.87 -13.42 9.92
CA LYS A 43 6.24 -12.87 8.61
C LYS A 43 4.98 -12.41 7.90
N ASN A 44 4.95 -11.15 7.53
CA ASN A 44 3.83 -10.50 6.85
C ASN A 44 4.25 -10.05 5.44
N GLU A 45 3.28 -9.57 4.67
CA GLU A 45 3.45 -9.16 3.26
C GLU A 45 3.86 -7.68 3.12
N GLY A 46 4.34 -7.03 4.19
CA GLY A 46 4.74 -5.61 4.19
C GLY A 46 5.79 -5.25 3.12
N ASP A 47 6.77 -6.12 2.91
CA ASP A 47 7.81 -5.97 1.86
C ASP A 47 7.26 -6.14 0.44
N LEU A 48 6.27 -7.02 0.28
CA LEU A 48 5.61 -7.28 -0.99
C LEU A 48 4.77 -6.08 -1.41
N PHE A 49 4.03 -5.47 -0.48
CA PHE A 49 3.17 -4.32 -0.76
C PHE A 49 3.91 -2.99 -0.59
N GLY A 50 4.22 -2.62 0.66
CA GLY A 50 4.82 -1.33 1.00
C GLY A 50 6.22 -1.18 0.43
N GLY A 51 7.06 -2.21 0.58
CA GLY A 51 8.41 -2.23 0.03
C GLY A 51 8.42 -2.06 -1.49
N ALA A 52 7.49 -2.69 -2.21
CA ALA A 52 7.39 -2.55 -3.66
C ALA A 52 7.02 -1.12 -4.07
N ILE A 53 6.05 -0.49 -3.40
CA ILE A 53 5.66 0.89 -3.66
C ILE A 53 6.84 1.85 -3.44
N ILE A 54 7.63 1.65 -2.38
CA ILE A 54 8.80 2.49 -2.07
C ILE A 54 9.89 2.34 -3.14
N ARG A 55 10.21 1.10 -3.53
CA ARG A 55 11.20 0.82 -4.59
C ARG A 55 10.79 1.44 -5.93
N LEU A 56 9.53 1.22 -6.33
CA LEU A 56 8.97 1.80 -7.56
C LEU A 56 8.94 3.32 -7.51
N GLY A 57 8.58 3.90 -6.37
CA GLY A 57 8.61 5.34 -6.16
C GLY A 57 10.02 5.91 -6.37
N LYS A 58 11.04 5.26 -5.78
CA LYS A 58 12.44 5.67 -5.95
C LYS A 58 12.91 5.56 -7.40
N GLU A 59 12.64 4.44 -8.06
CA GLU A 59 13.00 4.21 -9.47
C GLU A 59 12.41 5.29 -10.39
N LEU A 60 11.19 5.72 -10.13
CA LEU A 60 10.45 6.65 -10.98
C LEU A 60 10.53 8.12 -10.51
N GLY A 61 11.29 8.44 -9.47
CA GLY A 61 11.34 9.78 -8.88
C GLY A 61 9.98 10.26 -8.35
N VAL A 62 9.17 9.36 -7.80
CA VAL A 62 7.88 9.64 -7.15
C VAL A 62 8.05 9.51 -5.63
N PRO A 63 7.83 10.58 -4.84
CA PRO A 63 7.88 10.48 -3.38
C PRO A 63 6.74 9.60 -2.85
N THR A 64 7.04 8.69 -1.91
CA THR A 64 6.08 7.78 -1.27
C THR A 64 6.10 7.89 0.27
N PRO A 65 6.01 9.12 0.83
CA PRO A 65 6.28 9.36 2.25
C PRO A 65 5.33 8.62 3.18
N THR A 66 4.04 8.54 2.84
CA THR A 66 3.03 7.82 3.64
C THR A 66 3.34 6.33 3.72
N THR A 67 3.64 5.69 2.58
CA THR A 67 3.98 4.27 2.55
C THR A 67 5.29 3.99 3.27
N ALA A 68 6.31 4.84 3.09
CA ALA A 68 7.59 4.72 3.78
C ALA A 68 7.43 4.82 5.31
N SER A 69 6.62 5.77 5.78
CA SER A 69 6.34 5.93 7.21
C SER A 69 5.69 4.67 7.80
N ILE A 70 4.62 4.16 7.18
CA ILE A 70 3.92 2.96 7.63
C ILE A 70 4.84 1.73 7.58
N TYR A 71 5.58 1.56 6.49
CA TYR A 71 6.52 0.45 6.31
C TYR A 71 7.59 0.42 7.40
N ASN A 72 8.15 1.58 7.76
CA ASN A 72 9.12 1.70 8.84
C ASN A 72 8.50 1.37 10.20
N ILE A 73 7.27 1.81 10.47
CA ILE A 73 6.56 1.47 11.72
C ILE A 73 6.35 -0.04 11.86
N LEU A 74 6.06 -0.74 10.76
CA LEU A 74 5.83 -2.18 10.77
C LEU A 74 7.11 -3.00 10.93
N ASN A 75 8.25 -2.49 10.45
CA ASN A 75 9.53 -3.19 10.47
C ASN A 75 10.46 -2.81 11.63
N ASN A 76 10.22 -1.69 12.32
CA ASN A 76 10.99 -1.27 13.50
C ASN A 76 10.38 -1.80 14.82
N LYS A 77 9.70 -2.95 14.78
CA LYS A 77 9.17 -3.63 15.98
C LYS A 77 10.15 -4.65 16.52
#